data_AF-A0A3M1XUL6-F1
#
_entry.id   AF-A0A3M1XUL6-F1
#
_cell.length_a   1.000
_cell.length_b   1.000
_cell.length_c   1.000
_cell.angle_alpha   90.00
_cell.angle_beta   90.00
_cell.angle_gamma   90.00
#
_symmetry.space_group_name_H-M   'P 1'
#
loop_
_entity.id
_entity.type
_entity.pdbx_description
1 polymer ?
#
loop_
_entity_poly.entity_id
_entity_poly.type
_entity_poly.pdbx_seq_one_letter_code
_entity_poly.pdbx_strand_id
1 'polypeptide(L)' 'IEDVYEPYLLQEGLIERTPRGRLATRWAYEHLKIKIPERLF' A
#
# COMPACT_ATOMS: atom_id res chain seq x y z
N ILE A 1 -4.62 -14.10 9.42
CA ILE A 1 -3.34 -13.35 9.33
C ILE A 1 -3.58 -12.09 8.49
N GLU A 2 -4.08 -12.20 7.26
CA GLU A 2 -4.48 -11.05 6.41
C GLU A 2 -5.55 -10.15 7.05
N ASP A 3 -6.51 -10.73 7.79
CA ASP A 3 -7.59 -9.99 8.46
C ASP A 3 -7.13 -8.96 9.50
N VAL A 4 -5.89 -9.08 9.97
CA VAL A 4 -5.30 -8.17 10.97
C VAL A 4 -4.43 -7.12 10.29
N TYR A 5 -3.65 -7.52 9.29
CA TYR A 5 -2.72 -6.60 8.62
C TYR A 5 -3.42 -5.65 7.66
N GLU A 6 -4.42 -6.10 6.90
CA GLU A 6 -5.12 -5.21 5.97
C GLU A 6 -5.77 -4.00 6.63
N PRO A 7 -6.58 -4.14 7.71
CA PRO A 7 -7.16 -2.97 8.36
C PRO A 7 -6.09 -2.04 8.94
N TYR A 8 -5.00 -2.58 9.47
CA TYR A 8 -3.88 -1.78 9.96
C TYR A 8 -3.20 -0.99 8.84
N LEU A 9 -2.83 -1.63 7.74
CA LEU A 9 -2.16 -0.99 6.62
C LEU A 9 -3.06 0.03 5.90
N LEU A 10 -4.37 -0.22 5.86
CA LEU A 10 -5.37 0.74 5.38
C LEU A 10 -5.47 1.94 6.32
N GLN A 11 -5.51 1.72 7.63
CA GLN A 11 -5.59 2.77 8.64
C GLN A 11 -4.33 3.65 8.64
N GLU A 12 -3.15 3.06 8.49
CA GLU A 12 -1.87 3.76 8.39
C GLU A 12 -1.65 4.43 7.02
N GLY A 13 -2.58 4.26 6.07
CA GLY A 13 -2.49 4.84 4.71
C GLY A 13 -1.38 4.25 3.85
N LEU A 14 -0.88 3.06 4.19
CA LEU A 14 0.18 2.36 3.47
C LEU A 14 -0.36 1.62 2.24
N ILE A 15 -1.63 1.20 2.28
CA ILE A 15 -2.31 0.60 1.12
C ILE A 15 -3.66 1.28 0.90
N GLU A 16 -4.14 1.23 -0.35
CA GLU A 16 -5.46 1.72 -0.72
C GLU A 16 -6.25 0.66 -1.51
N ARG A 17 -7.58 0.75 -1.45
CA ARG A 17 -8.47 -0.15 -2.20
C ARG A 17 -8.72 0.41 -3.60
N THR A 18 -8.59 -0.45 -4.59
CA THR A 18 -8.90 -0.14 -5.99
C THR A 18 -9.85 -1.21 -6.56
N PRO A 19 -10.55 -0.95 -7.69
CA PRO A 19 -11.35 -1.97 -8.35
C PRO A 19 -10.56 -3.22 -8.78
N ARG A 20 -9.22 -3.12 -8.88
CA ARG A 20 -8.33 -4.19 -9.32
C ARG A 20 -7.63 -4.90 -8.15
N GLY A 21 -7.87 -4.50 -6.90
CA GLY A 21 -7.22 -5.06 -5.71
C GLY A 21 -6.68 -3.98 -4.77
N ARG A 22 -5.58 -4.28 -4.07
CA ARG A 22 -4.89 -3.33 -3.19
C ARG A 22 -3.68 -2.73 -3.90
N LEU A 23 -3.48 -1.42 -3.75
CA LEU A 23 -2.31 -0.71 -4.25
C LEU A 23 -1.51 -0.20 -3.06
N ALA A 24 -0.18 -0.35 -3.09
CA ALA A 24 0.69 0.31 -2.12
C ALA A 24 0.75 1.81 -2.45
N THR A 25 0.56 2.65 -1.44
CA THR A 25 0.62 4.10 -1.62
C THR A 25 2.08 4.55 -1.74
N ARG A 26 2.30 5.76 -2.25
CA ARG A 26 3.63 6.39 -2.24
C ARG A 26 4.27 6.39 -0.85
N TRP A 27 3.47 6.61 0.19
CA TRP A 27 3.91 6.58 1.57
C TRP A 27 4.49 5.22 1.97
N ALA A 28 3.89 4.11 1.54
CA ALA A 28 4.45 2.79 1.80
C ALA A 28 5.81 2.58 1.14
N TYR A 29 6.01 3.04 -0.10
CA TYR A 29 7.32 2.95 -0.75
C TYR A 29 8.39 3.76 -0.01
N GLU A 30 8.03 4.97 0.44
CA GLU A 30 8.92 5.84 1.22
C GLU A 30 9.25 5.23 2.58
N HIS A 31 8.25 4.70 3.30
CA HIS A 31 8.42 4.05 4.60
C HIS A 31 9.34 2.82 4.52
N LEU A 32 9.18 2.02 3.46
CA LEU A 32 9.98 0.82 3.21
C LEU A 32 11.31 1.11 2.52
N LYS A 33 11.60 2.37 2.15
CA LYS A 33 12.81 2.82 1.43
C LYS A 33 13.06 2.04 0.13
N ILE A 34 11.98 1.70 -0.57
CA ILE A 34 12.02 1.00 -1.85
C ILE A 34 11.75 1.96 -3.01
N LYS A 35 12.35 1.70 -4.17
CA LYS A 35 12.07 2.50 -5.37
C LYS A 35 10.64 2.27 -5.82
N ILE A 36 9.92 3.36 -6.06
CA ILE A 36 8.59 3.33 -6.67
C ILE A 36 8.75 2.86 -8.12
N PRO A 37 8.07 1.78 -8.56
CA PRO A 37 8.08 1.36 -9.95
C PRO A 37 7.54 2.47 -10.88
N GLU A 38 8.17 2.61 -12.05
CA GLU A 38 7.91 3.69 -13.01
C GLU A 38 6.49 3.67 -13.61
N ARG A 39 5.72 2.58 -13.45
CA ARG A 39 4.36 2.41 -13.99
C ARG A 39 3.31 2.09 -12.92
N LEU A 40 3.37 2.74 -11.76
CA LEU A 40 2.32 2.58 -10.75
C LEU A 40 1.05 3.39 -11.00
N PHE A 41 1.13 4.41 -11.86
CA PHE A 41 0.03 5.33 -12.18
C PHE A 41 -0.13 5.47 -13.69
#